data_AF-A0A1V4XX35-F1
#
_entry.id   AF-A0A1V4XX35-F1
#
_cell.length_a   1.000
_cell.length_b   1.000
_cell.length_c   1.000
_cell.angle_alpha   90.00
_cell.angle_beta   90.00
_cell.angle_gamma   90.00
#
_symmetry.space_group_name_H-M   'P 1'
#
loop_
_entity.id
_entity.type
_entity.pdbx_description
1 polymer ?
#
loop_
_entity_poly.entity_id
_entity_poly.type
_entity_poly.pdbx_seq_one_letter_code
_entity_poly.pdbx_strand_id
1 'polypeptide(L)'
;MAKERRYKTNKSVIVEQNKLTQEWGHLGQLTDTTPGWIQVNPLYQELEENACLYVLPRYQSKINEACAMDLRDYKQSAAKRLRNEKLSEAMRAAYTFFKKPLEEAAQRIPAAKAAILRESEYEVPKDQTKALLNELRFQEIRRLIRDCDPHHRLDYIKKGGLPYLQALQTAPDQIIDPDKLITLRREYAFAEDESFREMESDAEALYKFTRQRAAEVKATMIAMQIDAAKETGFTELADDPLPLEEHILTFPPTNESEAAMIERRIINENRRKEQDARTAKFNEDHPGLNFPASDE
;
A
#
# COMPACT_ATOMS: atom_id res chain seq x y z
N MET A 1 -40.42 -5.73 29.54
CA MET A 1 -39.36 -4.82 30.04
C MET A 1 -38.16 -4.92 29.12
N ALA A 2 -38.02 -3.95 28.21
CA ALA A 2 -37.07 -3.97 27.10
C ALA A 2 -35.99 -2.90 27.27
N LYS A 3 -34.75 -3.29 26.93
CA LYS A 3 -33.66 -2.47 26.36
C LYS A 3 -33.32 -1.13 27.04
N GLU A 4 -32.47 -1.19 28.07
CA GLU A 4 -31.67 -0.06 28.56
C GLU A 4 -30.20 -0.46 28.79
N ARG A 5 -29.54 -1.03 27.78
CA ARG A 5 -28.09 -1.23 27.81
C ARG A 5 -27.55 -1.10 26.39
N ARG A 6 -27.23 0.12 25.93
CA ARG A 6 -26.31 0.44 24.79
C ARG A 6 -26.29 1.94 24.38
N TYR A 7 -26.32 2.89 25.33
CA TYR A 7 -26.15 4.32 24.99
C TYR A 7 -25.08 5.07 25.81
N LYS A 8 -24.43 4.42 26.78
CA LYS A 8 -23.34 5.06 27.55
C LYS A 8 -21.94 4.89 26.92
N THR A 9 -21.77 3.98 25.96
CA THR A 9 -20.49 3.74 25.26
C THR A 9 -20.21 4.72 24.12
N ASN A 10 -21.21 5.39 23.54
CA ASN A 10 -20.97 6.33 22.44
C ASN A 10 -20.46 7.70 22.91
N LYS A 11 -20.90 8.22 24.06
CA LYS A 11 -20.48 9.56 24.50
C LYS A 11 -19.01 9.62 24.93
N SER A 12 -18.48 8.59 25.58
CA SER A 12 -17.06 8.58 25.99
C SER A 12 -16.12 8.47 24.80
N VAL A 13 -16.49 7.64 23.82
CA VAL A 13 -15.72 7.44 22.57
C VAL A 13 -15.71 8.72 21.73
N ILE A 14 -16.84 9.43 21.61
CA ILE A 14 -16.93 10.72 20.90
C ILE A 14 -16.10 11.83 21.60
N VAL A 15 -16.03 11.82 22.93
CA VAL A 15 -15.22 12.79 23.69
C VAL A 15 -13.72 12.50 23.55
N GLU A 16 -13.30 11.24 23.52
CA GLU A 16 -11.90 10.84 23.26
C GLU A 16 -11.48 11.13 21.82
N GLN A 17 -12.37 10.90 20.84
CA GLN A 17 -12.15 11.32 19.44
C GLN A 17 -11.90 12.82 19.35
N ASN A 18 -12.75 13.65 19.96
CA ASN A 18 -12.56 15.10 19.89
C ASN A 18 -11.26 15.56 20.55
N LYS A 19 -10.77 14.87 21.59
CA LYS A 19 -9.49 15.20 22.23
C LYS A 19 -8.29 14.78 21.39
N LEU A 20 -8.24 13.56 20.87
CA LEU A 20 -7.14 13.11 20.02
C LEU A 20 -7.08 13.90 18.71
N THR A 21 -8.24 14.20 18.12
CA THR A 21 -8.34 15.05 16.91
C THR A 21 -8.01 16.52 17.21
N GLN A 22 -8.23 17.02 18.43
CA GLN A 22 -7.82 18.37 18.84
C GLN A 22 -6.32 18.46 19.18
N GLU A 23 -5.75 17.44 19.81
CA GLU A 23 -4.34 17.40 20.23
C GLU A 23 -3.40 17.10 19.06
N TRP A 24 -3.82 16.24 18.13
CA TRP A 24 -2.97 15.76 17.02
C TRP A 24 -3.47 16.22 15.63
N GLY A 25 -4.55 17.02 15.59
CA GLY A 25 -5.25 17.40 14.36
C GLY A 25 -6.17 16.29 13.84
N HIS A 26 -7.06 16.63 12.87
CA HIS A 26 -7.54 15.61 11.94
C HIS A 26 -6.30 14.94 11.35
N LEU A 27 -6.27 13.60 11.37
CA LEU A 27 -5.23 12.76 10.77
C LEU A 27 -4.52 13.49 9.61
N GLY A 28 -3.27 13.91 9.83
CA GLY A 28 -2.49 14.66 8.85
C GLY A 28 -2.78 16.17 8.80
N GLN A 29 -1.74 16.98 9.01
CA GLN A 29 -1.75 18.45 8.85
C GLN A 29 -1.91 18.93 7.40
N LEU A 30 -2.38 18.09 6.47
CA LEU A 30 -2.62 18.46 5.09
C LEU A 30 -4.11 18.74 4.90
N THR A 31 -4.41 19.89 4.30
CA THR A 31 -5.74 20.26 3.80
C THR A 31 -6.40 19.05 3.15
N ASP A 32 -7.66 18.78 3.50
CA ASP A 32 -8.43 17.65 2.96
C ASP A 32 -8.66 17.86 1.45
N THR A 33 -7.64 17.55 0.65
CA THR A 33 -7.67 17.55 -0.81
C THR A 33 -8.27 16.25 -1.35
N THR A 34 -8.83 15.42 -0.47
CA THR A 34 -9.45 14.16 -0.83
C THR A 34 -10.73 14.45 -1.63
N PRO A 35 -10.84 13.95 -2.87
CA PRO A 35 -12.08 14.06 -3.62
C PRO A 35 -13.27 13.50 -2.84
N GLY A 36 -14.42 14.18 -2.87
CA GLY A 36 -15.60 13.77 -2.11
C GLY A 36 -16.08 12.34 -2.41
N TRP A 37 -15.88 11.85 -3.63
CA TRP A 37 -16.22 10.48 -4.00
C TRP A 37 -15.32 9.43 -3.31
N ILE A 38 -14.08 9.79 -2.97
CA ILE A 38 -13.17 8.93 -2.18
C ILE A 38 -13.58 8.95 -0.71
N GLN A 39 -13.97 10.12 -0.18
CA GLN A 39 -14.41 10.26 1.21
C GLN A 39 -15.66 9.42 1.52
N VAL A 40 -16.53 9.17 0.53
CA VAL A 40 -17.69 8.29 0.69
C VAL A 40 -17.40 6.83 0.33
N ASN A 41 -16.18 6.51 -0.09
CA ASN A 41 -15.81 5.16 -0.44
C ASN A 41 -15.72 4.30 0.84
N PRO A 42 -16.40 3.15 0.93
CA PRO A 42 -16.41 2.33 2.13
C PRO A 42 -15.01 1.91 2.62
N LEU A 43 -14.05 1.67 1.71
CA LEU A 43 -12.69 1.28 2.08
C LEU A 43 -11.94 2.42 2.77
N TYR A 44 -12.13 3.63 2.25
CA TYR A 44 -11.51 4.82 2.79
C TYR A 44 -12.14 5.21 4.12
N GLN A 45 -13.48 5.15 4.22
CA GLN A 45 -14.20 5.37 5.48
C GLN A 45 -13.85 4.34 6.54
N GLU A 46 -13.81 3.05 6.19
CA GLU A 46 -13.39 1.98 7.11
C GLU A 46 -12.00 2.28 7.66
N LEU A 47 -11.07 2.74 6.82
CA LEU A 47 -9.73 3.13 7.26
C LEU A 47 -9.76 4.35 8.19
N GLU A 48 -10.46 5.42 7.81
CA GLU A 48 -10.51 6.68 8.57
C GLU A 48 -11.23 6.53 9.91
N GLU A 49 -12.41 5.93 9.92
CA GLU A 49 -13.21 5.71 11.12
C GLU A 49 -12.45 4.80 12.08
N ASN A 50 -11.93 3.67 11.62
CA ASN A 50 -11.22 2.75 12.50
C ASN A 50 -9.86 3.28 12.95
N ALA A 51 -9.19 4.10 12.13
CA ALA A 51 -7.96 4.75 12.55
C ALA A 51 -8.21 5.65 13.77
N CYS A 52 -9.23 6.50 13.68
CA CYS A 52 -9.62 7.41 14.76
C CYS A 52 -10.24 6.71 15.97
N LEU A 53 -11.10 5.71 15.74
CA LEU A 53 -11.89 5.06 16.80
C LEU A 53 -11.12 3.95 17.51
N TYR A 54 -10.21 3.26 16.82
CA TYR A 54 -9.62 2.02 17.32
C TYR A 54 -8.09 2.03 17.28
N VAL A 55 -7.46 2.39 16.16
CA VAL A 55 -6.00 2.24 16.01
C VAL A 55 -5.25 3.24 16.88
N LEU A 56 -5.50 4.54 16.72
CA LEU A 56 -4.79 5.58 17.48
C LEU A 56 -5.05 5.50 18.99
N PRO A 57 -6.30 5.37 19.49
CA PRO A 57 -6.53 5.28 20.93
C PRO A 57 -5.89 4.03 21.55
N ARG A 58 -5.92 2.88 20.87
CA ARG A 58 -5.25 1.67 21.36
C ARG A 58 -3.74 1.83 21.37
N TYR A 59 -3.17 2.48 20.36
CA TYR A 59 -1.74 2.74 20.33
C TYR A 59 -1.32 3.69 21.46
N GLN A 60 -2.07 4.78 21.70
CA GLN A 60 -1.83 5.68 22.83
C GLN A 60 -1.87 4.94 24.17
N SER A 61 -2.86 4.06 24.37
CA SER A 61 -2.95 3.25 25.58
C SER A 61 -1.70 2.38 25.77
N LYS A 62 -1.13 1.85 24.69
CA LYS A 62 0.10 1.05 24.73
C LYS A 62 1.35 1.86 24.99
N ILE A 63 1.43 3.09 24.47
CA ILE A 63 2.46 4.07 24.85
C ILE A 63 2.38 4.35 26.36
N ASN A 64 1.19 4.65 26.87
CA ASN A 64 0.99 4.94 28.30
C ASN A 64 1.37 3.73 29.18
N GLU A 65 0.98 2.52 28.78
CA GLU A 65 1.39 1.28 29.45
C GLU A 65 2.91 1.11 29.45
N ALA A 66 3.59 1.37 28.32
CA ALA A 66 5.05 1.25 28.20
C ALA A 66 5.79 2.29 29.06
N CYS A 67 5.26 3.50 29.14
CA CYS A 67 5.79 4.57 30.00
C CYS A 67 5.61 4.27 31.49
N ALA A 68 4.50 3.62 31.86
CA ALA A 68 4.18 3.28 33.24
C ALA A 68 4.90 2.02 33.78
N MET A 69 5.66 1.29 32.93
CA MET A 69 6.39 0.11 33.38
C MET A 69 7.53 0.46 34.33
N ASP A 70 7.51 -0.15 35.51
CA ASP A 70 8.67 -0.14 36.39
C ASP A 70 9.70 -1.19 35.93
N LEU A 71 10.82 -0.72 35.39
CA LEU A 71 11.90 -1.54 34.84
C LEU A 71 13.24 -1.24 35.51
N ARG A 72 13.22 -0.69 36.73
CA ARG A 72 14.43 -0.26 37.46
C ARG A 72 15.40 -1.42 37.74
N ASP A 73 14.88 -2.63 37.91
CA ASP A 73 15.67 -3.82 38.19
C ASP A 73 16.36 -4.41 36.93
N TYR A 74 16.02 -3.89 35.74
CA TYR A 74 16.57 -4.38 34.47
C TYR A 74 17.76 -3.55 34.02
N LYS A 75 18.72 -4.20 33.35
CA LYS A 75 19.72 -3.49 32.54
C LYS A 75 19.00 -2.64 31.49
N GLN A 76 19.54 -1.46 31.19
CA GLN A 76 18.97 -0.51 30.25
C GLN A 76 18.58 -1.16 28.89
N SER A 77 19.45 -2.02 28.35
CA SER A 77 19.16 -2.76 27.11
C SER A 77 17.97 -3.72 27.20
N ALA A 78 17.77 -4.38 28.35
CA ALA A 78 16.63 -5.26 28.57
C ALA A 78 15.33 -4.47 28.81
N ALA A 79 15.42 -3.34 29.53
CA ALA A 79 14.30 -2.43 29.71
C ALA A 79 13.82 -1.84 28.37
N LYS A 80 14.76 -1.41 27.51
CA LYS A 80 14.49 -0.96 26.14
C LYS A 80 13.72 -2.01 25.35
N ARG A 81 14.23 -3.25 25.36
CA ARG A 81 13.62 -4.37 24.62
C ARG A 81 12.18 -4.63 25.06
N LEU A 82 11.91 -4.67 26.36
CA LEU A 82 10.58 -4.90 26.91
C LEU A 82 9.57 -3.81 26.52
N ARG A 83 9.98 -2.54 26.56
CA ARG A 83 9.12 -1.42 26.10
C ARG A 83 8.86 -1.50 24.60
N ASN A 84 9.91 -1.72 23.81
CA ASN A 84 9.78 -1.82 22.35
C ASN A 84 8.94 -3.03 21.93
N GLU A 85 9.01 -4.15 22.63
CA GLU A 85 8.19 -5.33 22.35
C GLU A 85 6.70 -4.98 22.44
N LYS A 86 6.27 -4.29 23.50
CA LYS A 86 4.88 -3.84 23.63
C LYS A 86 4.43 -2.88 22.53
N LEU A 87 5.28 -1.93 22.16
CA LEU A 87 4.97 -1.00 21.07
C LEU A 87 4.94 -1.72 19.71
N SER A 88 5.83 -2.69 19.50
CA SER A 88 5.89 -3.50 18.28
C SER A 88 4.64 -4.36 18.09
N GLU A 89 4.11 -4.96 19.16
CA GLU A 89 2.84 -5.69 19.11
C GLU A 89 1.68 -4.78 18.70
N ALA A 90 1.61 -3.59 19.28
CA ALA A 90 0.57 -2.61 18.95
C ALA A 90 0.69 -2.11 17.50
N MET A 91 1.92 -1.87 17.03
CA MET A 91 2.18 -1.44 15.66
C MET A 91 1.87 -2.56 14.64
N ARG A 92 2.21 -3.82 14.93
CA ARG A 92 1.80 -4.97 14.10
C ARG A 92 0.29 -5.11 13.98
N ALA A 93 -0.43 -4.89 15.08
CA ALA A 93 -1.89 -4.89 15.05
C ALA A 93 -2.45 -3.78 14.15
N ALA A 94 -1.84 -2.58 14.18
CA ALA A 94 -2.18 -1.49 13.27
C ALA A 94 -1.87 -1.84 11.80
N TYR A 95 -0.72 -2.47 11.52
CA TYR A 95 -0.36 -2.87 10.16
C TYR A 95 -1.29 -3.95 9.60
N THR A 96 -1.71 -4.89 10.44
CA THR A 96 -2.72 -5.88 10.07
C THR A 96 -4.04 -5.20 9.70
N PHE A 97 -4.39 -4.12 10.40
CA PHE A 97 -5.56 -3.30 10.09
C PHE A 97 -5.41 -2.56 8.74
N PHE A 98 -4.25 -1.94 8.48
CA PHE A 98 -3.99 -1.24 7.21
C PHE A 98 -3.93 -2.17 6.00
N LYS A 99 -3.44 -3.39 6.19
CA LYS A 99 -3.17 -4.34 5.11
C LYS A 99 -4.41 -4.65 4.27
N LYS A 100 -5.56 -4.90 4.90
CA LYS A 100 -6.80 -5.26 4.19
C LYS A 100 -7.29 -4.14 3.25
N PRO A 101 -7.53 -2.89 3.70
CA PRO A 101 -7.92 -1.80 2.79
C PRO A 101 -6.89 -1.54 1.68
N LEU A 102 -5.59 -1.65 1.97
CA LEU A 102 -4.53 -1.44 0.98
C LEU A 102 -4.51 -2.53 -0.08
N GLU A 103 -4.63 -3.80 0.31
CA GLU A 103 -4.70 -4.93 -0.62
C GLU A 103 -5.96 -4.85 -1.47
N GLU A 104 -7.12 -4.57 -0.86
CA GLU A 104 -8.38 -4.43 -1.59
C GLU A 104 -8.34 -3.27 -2.60
N ALA A 105 -7.79 -2.12 -2.22
CA ALA A 105 -7.60 -1.00 -3.14
C ALA A 105 -6.58 -1.32 -4.24
N ALA A 106 -5.48 -2.02 -3.91
CA ALA A 106 -4.49 -2.45 -4.90
C ALA A 106 -5.08 -3.43 -5.92
N GLN A 107 -5.96 -4.35 -5.50
CA GLN A 107 -6.62 -5.32 -6.39
C GLN A 107 -7.66 -4.69 -7.32
N ARG A 108 -8.17 -3.48 -7.01
CA ARG A 108 -9.07 -2.76 -7.92
C ARG A 108 -8.39 -2.30 -9.20
N ILE A 109 -7.09 -2.00 -9.18
CA ILE A 109 -6.33 -1.59 -10.37
C ILE A 109 -6.28 -2.72 -11.42
N PRO A 110 -5.79 -3.93 -11.13
CA PRO A 110 -5.79 -5.02 -12.10
C PRO A 110 -7.21 -5.46 -12.46
N ALA A 111 -8.19 -5.37 -11.54
CA ALA A 111 -9.59 -5.65 -11.87
C ALA A 111 -10.18 -4.66 -12.88
N ALA A 112 -9.92 -3.35 -12.71
CA ALA A 112 -10.29 -2.33 -13.69
C ALA A 112 -9.61 -2.57 -15.03
N LYS A 113 -8.28 -2.79 -15.03
CA LYS A 113 -7.53 -3.10 -16.27
C LYS A 113 -8.06 -4.34 -16.98
N ALA A 114 -8.41 -5.40 -16.25
CA ALA A 114 -8.98 -6.61 -16.82
C ALA A 114 -10.39 -6.37 -17.39
N ALA A 115 -11.23 -5.59 -16.71
CA ALA A 115 -12.55 -5.21 -17.20
C ALA A 115 -12.46 -4.42 -18.52
N ILE A 116 -11.54 -3.45 -18.59
CA ILE A 116 -11.29 -2.64 -19.78
C ILE A 116 -10.82 -3.53 -20.95
N LEU A 117 -9.90 -4.47 -20.67
CA LEU A 117 -9.38 -5.36 -21.72
C LEU A 117 -10.43 -6.36 -22.23
N ARG A 118 -11.41 -6.73 -21.40
CA ARG A 118 -12.48 -7.66 -21.78
C ARG A 118 -13.30 -7.16 -22.97
N GLU A 119 -13.50 -5.85 -23.12
CA GLU A 119 -14.28 -5.30 -24.24
C GLU A 119 -13.68 -5.59 -25.62
N SER A 120 -12.37 -5.83 -25.67
CA SER A 120 -11.69 -6.20 -26.91
C SER A 120 -11.34 -7.69 -26.99
N GLU A 121 -11.71 -8.48 -25.98
CA GLU A 121 -11.36 -9.90 -25.90
C GLU A 121 -12.10 -10.72 -26.97
N TYR A 122 -11.41 -11.72 -27.52
CA TYR A 122 -12.04 -12.63 -28.47
C TYR A 122 -12.79 -13.74 -27.73
N GLU A 123 -14.11 -13.74 -27.85
CA GLU A 123 -14.94 -14.85 -27.38
C GLU A 123 -14.98 -15.98 -28.42
N VAL A 124 -14.39 -17.12 -28.10
CA VAL A 124 -14.40 -18.28 -28.99
C VAL A 124 -15.85 -18.79 -29.15
N PRO A 125 -16.41 -18.81 -30.37
CA PRO A 125 -17.74 -19.31 -30.61
C PRO A 125 -17.87 -20.78 -30.19
N LYS A 126 -18.99 -21.14 -29.54
CA LYS A 126 -19.28 -22.56 -29.18
C LYS A 126 -19.42 -23.47 -30.42
N ASP A 127 -19.83 -22.89 -31.54
CA ASP A 127 -19.93 -23.59 -32.82
C ASP A 127 -18.55 -23.69 -33.48
N GLN A 128 -18.06 -24.92 -33.63
CA GLN A 128 -16.75 -25.22 -34.19
C GLN A 128 -16.58 -24.69 -35.62
N THR A 129 -17.64 -24.67 -36.42
CA THR A 129 -17.58 -24.17 -37.80
C THR A 129 -17.35 -22.66 -37.80
N LYS A 130 -18.05 -21.93 -36.92
CA LYS A 130 -17.86 -20.48 -36.76
C LYS A 130 -16.50 -20.15 -36.18
N ALA A 131 -16.03 -20.94 -35.21
CA ALA A 131 -14.70 -20.77 -34.65
C ALA A 131 -13.60 -20.94 -35.72
N LEU A 132 -13.72 -21.96 -36.59
CA LEU A 132 -12.80 -22.18 -37.71
C LEU A 132 -12.84 -21.03 -38.72
N LEU A 133 -14.04 -20.57 -39.11
CA LEU A 133 -14.18 -19.43 -40.03
C LEU A 133 -13.56 -18.14 -39.48
N ASN A 134 -13.74 -17.87 -38.18
CA ASN A 134 -13.12 -16.73 -37.54
C ASN A 134 -11.59 -16.87 -37.49
N GLU A 135 -11.07 -18.05 -37.21
CA GLU A 135 -9.62 -18.29 -37.22
C GLU A 135 -9.02 -18.09 -38.62
N LEU A 136 -9.68 -18.55 -39.69
CA LEU A 136 -9.25 -18.28 -41.07
C LEU A 136 -9.22 -16.77 -41.36
N ARG A 137 -10.26 -16.03 -40.96
CA ARG A 137 -10.29 -14.57 -41.08
C ARG A 137 -9.17 -13.90 -40.29
N PHE A 138 -8.89 -14.37 -39.07
CA PHE A 138 -7.81 -13.84 -38.26
C PHE A 138 -6.43 -14.13 -38.85
N GLN A 139 -6.24 -15.29 -39.49
CA GLN A 139 -5.02 -15.59 -40.23
C GLN A 139 -4.82 -14.63 -41.41
N GLU A 140 -5.88 -14.32 -42.16
CA GLU A 140 -5.85 -13.33 -43.24
C GLU A 140 -5.51 -11.94 -42.71
N ILE A 141 -6.17 -11.48 -41.64
CA ILE A 141 -5.89 -10.18 -41.02
C ILE A 141 -4.44 -10.11 -40.52
N ARG A 142 -3.96 -11.14 -39.83
CA ARG A 142 -2.56 -11.21 -39.36
C ARG A 142 -1.57 -11.12 -40.52
N ARG A 143 -1.88 -11.77 -41.66
CA ARG A 143 -1.05 -11.66 -42.87
C ARG A 143 -1.04 -10.24 -43.42
N LEU A 144 -2.19 -9.58 -43.54
CA LEU A 144 -2.28 -8.19 -43.99
C LEU A 144 -1.47 -7.23 -43.09
N ILE A 145 -1.49 -7.44 -41.78
CA ILE A 145 -0.70 -6.63 -40.83
C ILE A 145 0.80 -6.88 -41.02
N ARG A 146 1.22 -8.13 -41.27
CA ARG A 146 2.64 -8.46 -41.52
C ARG A 146 3.15 -7.82 -42.81
N ASP A 147 2.33 -7.82 -43.85
CA ASP A 147 2.64 -7.24 -45.16
C ASP A 147 2.65 -5.69 -45.14
N CYS A 148 2.11 -5.08 -44.09
CA CYS A 148 2.17 -3.64 -43.86
C CYS A 148 3.55 -3.21 -43.31
N ASP A 149 4.01 -2.03 -43.73
CA ASP A 149 5.23 -1.38 -43.22
C ASP A 149 5.21 -1.33 -41.69
N PRO A 150 6.24 -1.86 -41.00
CA PRO A 150 6.36 -1.82 -39.54
C PRO A 150 6.05 -0.47 -38.90
N HIS A 151 6.40 0.64 -39.55
CA HIS A 151 6.15 1.99 -39.03
C HIS A 151 4.66 2.38 -39.05
N HIS A 152 3.86 1.79 -39.94
CA HIS A 152 2.45 2.11 -40.12
C HIS A 152 1.50 1.04 -39.56
N ARG A 153 2.03 -0.07 -39.01
CA ARG A 153 1.22 -1.16 -38.47
C ARG A 153 0.23 -0.70 -37.40
N LEU A 154 0.64 0.18 -36.49
CA LEU A 154 -0.23 0.67 -35.42
C LEU A 154 -1.46 1.40 -35.97
N ASP A 155 -1.24 2.31 -36.92
CA ASP A 155 -2.33 3.06 -37.56
C ASP A 155 -3.23 2.15 -38.37
N TYR A 156 -2.65 1.14 -39.03
CA TYR A 156 -3.40 0.14 -39.79
C TYR A 156 -4.30 -0.70 -38.88
N ILE A 157 -3.80 -1.13 -37.72
CA ILE A 157 -4.58 -1.85 -36.70
C ILE A 157 -5.71 -0.98 -36.17
N LYS A 158 -5.43 0.30 -35.84
CA LYS A 158 -6.46 1.25 -35.37
C LYS A 158 -7.59 1.43 -36.37
N LYS A 159 -7.27 1.54 -37.68
CA LYS A 159 -8.27 1.63 -38.75
C LYS A 159 -9.08 0.35 -38.93
N GLY A 160 -8.46 -0.81 -38.69
CA GLY A 160 -9.10 -2.12 -38.79
C GLY A 160 -10.06 -2.46 -37.63
N GLY A 161 -9.95 -1.74 -36.51
CA GLY A 161 -10.87 -1.85 -35.37
C GLY A 161 -10.77 -3.19 -34.63
N LEU A 162 -11.89 -3.59 -34.00
CA LEU A 162 -11.96 -4.77 -33.12
C LEU A 162 -11.47 -6.09 -33.75
N PRO A 163 -11.83 -6.46 -35.01
CA PRO A 163 -11.37 -7.71 -35.60
C PRO A 163 -9.84 -7.82 -35.70
N TYR A 164 -9.16 -6.68 -35.87
CA TYR A 164 -7.70 -6.63 -35.95
C TYR A 164 -7.05 -6.83 -34.57
N LEU A 165 -7.63 -6.23 -33.53
CA LEU A 165 -7.18 -6.43 -32.15
C LEU A 165 -7.36 -7.90 -31.72
N GLN A 166 -8.52 -8.49 -32.02
CA GLN A 166 -8.82 -9.89 -31.70
C GLN A 166 -7.92 -10.87 -32.47
N ALA A 167 -7.64 -10.60 -33.74
CA ALA A 167 -6.72 -11.41 -34.54
C ALA A 167 -5.28 -11.41 -33.99
N LEU A 168 -4.83 -10.29 -33.42
CA LEU A 168 -3.51 -10.16 -32.80
C LEU A 168 -3.42 -10.84 -31.43
N GLN A 169 -4.51 -10.90 -30.67
CA GLN A 169 -4.54 -11.60 -29.37
C GLN A 169 -4.35 -13.11 -29.51
N THR A 170 -4.90 -13.71 -30.56
CA THR A 170 -4.82 -15.14 -30.83
C THR A 170 -3.66 -15.52 -31.74
N ALA A 171 -2.75 -14.58 -32.02
CA ALA A 171 -1.60 -14.83 -32.88
C ALA A 171 -0.63 -15.83 -32.20
N PRO A 172 -0.16 -16.86 -32.92
CA PRO A 172 0.83 -17.80 -32.38
C PRO A 172 2.24 -17.17 -32.27
N ASP A 173 2.48 -16.07 -32.98
CA ASP A 173 3.74 -15.34 -33.06
C ASP A 173 3.56 -13.86 -32.68
N GLN A 174 4.65 -13.23 -32.22
CA GLN A 174 4.66 -11.83 -31.80
C GLN A 174 4.76 -10.90 -33.03
N ILE A 175 3.61 -10.52 -33.59
CA ILE A 175 3.52 -9.58 -34.73
C ILE A 175 3.74 -8.12 -34.28
N ILE A 176 3.31 -7.83 -33.05
CA ILE A 176 3.42 -6.54 -32.38
C ILE A 176 3.91 -6.78 -30.95
N ASP A 177 4.57 -5.78 -30.38
CA ASP A 177 4.89 -5.72 -28.96
C ASP A 177 3.63 -5.88 -28.08
N PRO A 178 3.58 -6.87 -27.15
CA PRO A 178 2.46 -7.09 -26.25
C PRO A 178 2.01 -5.84 -25.49
N ASP A 179 2.95 -5.00 -25.05
CA ASP A 179 2.61 -3.79 -24.30
C ASP A 179 1.87 -2.79 -25.17
N LYS A 180 2.29 -2.65 -26.44
CA LYS A 180 1.59 -1.81 -27.41
C LYS A 180 0.21 -2.36 -27.76
N LEU A 181 0.07 -3.69 -27.84
CA LEU A 181 -1.24 -4.32 -28.06
C LEU A 181 -2.19 -4.04 -26.88
N ILE A 182 -1.70 -4.11 -25.64
CA ILE A 182 -2.48 -3.73 -24.45
C ILE A 182 -2.93 -2.26 -24.53
N THR A 183 -2.04 -1.34 -24.93
CA THR A 183 -2.40 0.07 -25.13
C THR A 183 -3.49 0.24 -26.18
N LEU A 184 -3.36 -0.39 -27.35
CA LEU A 184 -4.37 -0.31 -28.41
C LEU A 184 -5.73 -0.85 -27.97
N ARG A 185 -5.73 -1.94 -27.20
CA ARG A 185 -6.96 -2.52 -26.64
C ARG A 185 -7.63 -1.59 -25.63
N ARG A 186 -6.84 -0.94 -24.76
CA ARG A 186 -7.34 0.08 -23.82
C ARG A 186 -7.92 1.29 -24.56
N GLU A 187 -7.21 1.80 -25.56
CA GLU A 187 -7.67 2.91 -26.39
C GLU A 187 -8.99 2.58 -27.11
N TYR A 188 -9.14 1.35 -27.61
CA TYR A 188 -10.39 0.88 -28.20
C TYR A 188 -11.53 0.88 -27.18
N ALA A 189 -11.32 0.31 -25.99
CA ALA A 189 -12.34 0.29 -24.93
C ALA A 189 -12.76 1.71 -24.51
N PHE A 190 -11.82 2.66 -24.41
CA PHE A 190 -12.14 4.06 -24.09
C PHE A 190 -12.93 4.76 -25.19
N ALA A 191 -12.71 4.40 -26.46
CA ALA A 191 -13.45 4.97 -27.57
C ALA A 191 -14.90 4.47 -27.62
N GLU A 192 -15.15 3.23 -27.16
CA GLU A 192 -16.50 2.66 -27.05
C GLU A 192 -17.24 3.18 -25.81
N ASP A 193 -16.55 3.25 -24.65
CA ASP A 193 -17.10 3.77 -23.41
C ASP A 193 -16.04 4.55 -22.61
N GLU A 194 -16.21 5.87 -22.54
CA GLU A 194 -15.30 6.78 -21.84
C GLU A 194 -15.28 6.53 -20.33
N SER A 195 -16.34 5.93 -19.75
CA SER A 195 -16.40 5.62 -18.31
C SER A 195 -15.31 4.64 -17.87
N PHE A 196 -14.75 3.85 -18.79
CA PHE A 196 -13.60 3.00 -18.52
C PHE A 196 -12.33 3.78 -18.18
N ARG A 197 -12.17 4.99 -18.75
CA ARG A 197 -11.03 5.86 -18.40
C ARG A 197 -11.18 6.39 -16.98
N GLU A 198 -12.40 6.79 -16.61
CA GLU A 198 -12.73 7.22 -15.26
C GLU A 198 -12.52 6.07 -14.26
N MET A 199 -13.00 4.86 -14.58
CA MET A 199 -12.83 3.66 -13.75
C MET A 199 -11.36 3.35 -13.45
N GLU A 200 -10.47 3.41 -14.45
CA GLU A 200 -9.05 3.16 -14.25
C GLU A 200 -8.41 4.25 -13.38
N SER A 201 -8.70 5.51 -13.69
CA SER A 201 -8.22 6.66 -12.92
C SER A 201 -8.69 6.62 -11.47
N ASP A 202 -9.96 6.25 -11.24
CA ASP A 202 -10.54 6.14 -9.91
C ASP A 202 -9.93 4.98 -9.11
N ALA A 203 -9.65 3.84 -9.76
CA ALA A 203 -8.97 2.73 -9.09
C ALA A 203 -7.56 3.13 -8.62
N GLU A 204 -6.80 3.84 -9.46
CA GLU A 204 -5.47 4.35 -9.13
C GLU A 204 -5.52 5.44 -8.03
N ALA A 205 -6.46 6.37 -8.14
CA ALA A 205 -6.66 7.42 -7.16
C ALA A 205 -7.04 6.83 -5.79
N LEU A 206 -8.01 5.92 -5.74
CA LEU A 206 -8.44 5.28 -4.51
C LEU A 206 -7.30 4.55 -3.80
N TYR A 207 -6.47 3.83 -4.55
CA TYR A 207 -5.28 3.18 -3.97
C TYR A 207 -4.29 4.20 -3.40
N LYS A 208 -4.00 5.28 -4.15
CA LYS A 208 -3.10 6.35 -3.69
C LYS A 208 -3.60 7.00 -2.40
N PHE A 209 -4.87 7.38 -2.34
CA PHE A 209 -5.45 8.03 -1.16
C PHE A 209 -5.55 7.09 0.04
N THR A 210 -5.90 5.82 -0.17
CA THR A 210 -5.90 4.80 0.89
C THR A 210 -4.49 4.59 1.45
N ARG A 211 -3.48 4.50 0.58
CA ARG A 211 -2.06 4.38 0.97
C ARG A 211 -1.57 5.60 1.74
N GLN A 212 -1.88 6.80 1.25
CA GLN A 212 -1.53 8.04 1.93
C GLN A 212 -2.17 8.11 3.32
N ARG A 213 -3.47 7.82 3.43
CA ARG A 213 -4.18 7.85 4.71
C ARG A 213 -3.59 6.84 5.70
N ALA A 214 -3.29 5.61 5.28
CA ALA A 214 -2.64 4.62 6.15
C ALA A 214 -1.24 5.08 6.61
N ALA A 215 -0.48 5.74 5.72
CA ALA A 215 0.82 6.31 6.07
C ALA A 215 0.70 7.48 7.05
N GLU A 216 -0.33 8.32 6.94
CA GLU A 216 -0.62 9.40 7.89
C GLU A 216 -0.96 8.86 9.27
N VAL A 217 -1.79 7.81 9.37
CA VAL A 217 -2.08 7.16 10.66
C VAL A 217 -0.81 6.63 11.29
N LYS A 218 0.06 5.96 10.51
CA LYS A 218 1.39 5.52 11.00
C LYS A 218 2.23 6.70 11.48
N ALA A 219 2.28 7.79 10.71
CA ALA A 219 3.06 8.98 11.08
C ALA A 219 2.57 9.59 12.40
N THR A 220 1.25 9.66 12.61
CA THR A 220 0.66 10.11 13.86
C THR A 220 1.04 9.20 15.03
N MET A 221 1.00 7.87 14.85
CA MET A 221 1.45 6.92 15.88
C MET A 221 2.92 7.15 16.28
N ILE A 222 3.80 7.37 15.30
CA ILE A 222 5.21 7.68 15.57
C ILE A 222 5.35 9.03 16.30
N ALA A 223 4.58 10.05 15.91
CA ALA A 223 4.60 11.35 16.58
C ALA A 223 4.18 11.24 18.05
N MET A 224 3.11 10.49 18.34
CA MET A 224 2.65 10.19 19.70
C MET A 224 3.74 9.52 20.54
N GLN A 225 4.48 8.60 19.92
CA GLN A 225 5.58 7.88 20.56
C GLN A 225 6.76 8.82 20.87
N ILE A 226 7.14 9.67 19.92
CA ILE A 226 8.23 10.65 20.07
C ILE A 226 7.91 11.66 21.17
N ASP A 227 6.67 12.17 21.23
CA ASP A 227 6.32 13.16 22.24
C ASP A 227 6.23 12.54 23.64
N ALA A 228 5.71 11.31 23.76
CA ALA A 228 5.79 10.57 25.02
C ALA A 228 7.24 10.30 25.45
N ALA A 229 8.15 10.04 24.51
CA ALA A 229 9.58 9.89 24.78
C ALA A 229 10.19 11.18 25.38
N LYS A 230 9.80 12.36 24.86
CA LYS A 230 10.25 13.65 25.36
C LYS A 230 9.71 13.94 26.76
N GLU A 231 8.43 13.67 27.00
CA GLU A 231 7.79 13.95 28.30
C GLU A 231 8.34 13.07 29.42
N THR A 232 8.59 11.79 29.13
CA THR A 232 9.07 10.83 30.11
C THR A 232 10.59 10.79 30.25
N GLY A 233 11.32 11.39 29.32
CA GLY A 233 12.78 11.31 29.24
C GLY A 233 13.31 9.96 28.73
N PHE A 234 12.43 9.04 28.33
CA PHE A 234 12.83 7.76 27.75
C PHE A 234 13.11 7.91 26.25
N THR A 235 14.30 8.42 25.90
CA THR A 235 14.73 8.62 24.50
C THR A 235 14.67 7.37 23.63
N GLU A 236 14.74 6.19 24.25
CA GLU A 236 14.64 4.89 23.60
C GLU A 236 13.27 4.61 22.97
N LEU A 237 12.22 5.33 23.41
CA LEU A 237 10.89 5.30 22.81
C LEU A 237 10.86 6.09 21.49
N ALA A 238 11.90 6.82 21.07
CA ALA A 238 11.84 7.57 19.81
C ALA A 238 12.08 6.71 18.55
N ASP A 239 12.55 5.46 18.70
CA ASP A 239 12.84 4.56 17.58
C ASP A 239 11.55 3.93 17.01
N ASP A 240 11.46 3.73 15.68
CA ASP A 240 10.36 2.94 15.08
C ASP A 240 10.42 1.51 15.66
N PRO A 241 9.35 1.04 16.32
CA PRO A 241 9.36 -0.25 17.02
C PRO A 241 9.32 -1.45 16.07
N LEU A 242 9.08 -1.23 14.77
CA LEU A 242 9.06 -2.31 13.78
C LEU A 242 10.30 -2.35 12.88
N PRO A 243 10.74 -3.55 12.49
CA PRO A 243 11.77 -3.70 11.46
C PRO A 243 11.23 -3.24 10.10
N LEU A 244 12.13 -2.73 9.25
CA LEU A 244 11.77 -2.21 7.93
C LEU A 244 11.11 -3.27 7.02
N GLU A 245 11.47 -4.54 7.17
CA GLU A 245 10.86 -5.66 6.43
C GLU A 245 9.34 -5.71 6.62
N GLU A 246 8.86 -5.56 7.86
CA GLU A 246 7.43 -5.54 8.18
C GLU A 246 6.74 -4.31 7.58
N HIS A 247 7.44 -3.17 7.52
CA HIS A 247 6.92 -1.97 6.86
C HIS A 247 6.74 -2.18 5.35
N ILE A 248 7.70 -2.82 4.68
CA ILE A 248 7.64 -3.07 3.23
C ILE A 248 6.49 -4.02 2.89
N LEU A 249 6.24 -5.02 3.74
CA LEU A 249 5.13 -5.96 3.54
C LEU A 249 3.76 -5.26 3.55
N THR A 250 3.59 -4.21 4.36
CA THR A 250 2.33 -3.44 4.42
C THR A 250 2.30 -2.29 3.41
N PHE A 251 3.44 -1.66 3.14
CA PHE A 251 3.58 -0.54 2.22
C PHE A 251 4.58 -0.89 1.11
N PRO A 252 4.21 -1.78 0.16
CA PRO A 252 5.10 -2.13 -0.94
C PRO A 252 5.43 -0.89 -1.77
N PRO A 253 6.64 -0.81 -2.36
CA PRO A 253 6.98 0.27 -3.28
C PRO A 253 6.08 0.22 -4.51
N THR A 254 5.62 1.38 -4.98
CA THR A 254 4.75 1.46 -6.17
C THR A 254 5.51 1.72 -7.46
N ASN A 255 6.77 2.15 -7.37
CA ASN A 255 7.61 2.45 -8.51
C ASN A 255 9.08 2.12 -8.22
N GLU A 256 9.90 2.07 -9.28
CA GLU A 256 11.33 1.75 -9.20
C GLU A 256 12.10 2.72 -8.31
N SER A 257 11.72 4.00 -8.30
CA SER A 257 12.36 5.01 -7.46
C SER A 257 12.14 4.74 -5.98
N GLU A 258 10.91 4.44 -5.57
CA GLU A 258 10.57 4.04 -4.20
C GLU A 258 11.28 2.73 -3.84
N ALA A 259 11.29 1.75 -4.75
CA ALA A 259 11.98 0.48 -4.53
C ALA A 259 13.47 0.70 -4.26
N ALA A 260 14.15 1.54 -5.05
CA ALA A 260 15.55 1.89 -4.86
C ALA A 260 15.81 2.64 -3.53
N MET A 261 14.89 3.51 -3.09
CA MET A 261 14.99 4.18 -1.79
C MET A 261 14.85 3.18 -0.63
N ILE A 262 13.91 2.25 -0.73
CA ILE A 262 13.69 1.20 0.27
C ILE A 262 14.91 0.28 0.34
N GLU A 263 15.47 -0.13 -0.80
CA GLU A 263 16.67 -0.97 -0.87
C GLU A 263 17.87 -0.31 -0.16
N ARG A 264 18.10 0.98 -0.40
CA ARG A 264 19.12 1.75 0.33
C ARG A 264 18.90 1.75 1.83
N ARG A 265 17.65 1.87 2.28
CA ARG A 265 17.31 1.81 3.71
C ARG A 265 17.58 0.43 4.30
N ILE A 266 17.25 -0.66 3.59
CA ILE A 266 17.56 -2.04 4.02
C ILE A 266 19.07 -2.20 4.21
N ILE A 267 19.86 -1.76 3.23
CA ILE A 267 21.34 -1.85 3.30
C ILE A 267 21.87 -1.11 4.52
N ASN A 268 21.39 0.10 4.78
CA ASN A 268 21.82 0.90 5.94
C ASN A 268 21.41 0.25 7.27
N GLU A 269 20.20 -0.30 7.37
CA GLU A 269 19.75 -0.99 8.58
C GLU A 269 20.58 -2.26 8.86
N ASN A 270 20.90 -3.03 7.80
CA ASN A 270 21.75 -4.21 7.92
C ASN A 270 23.17 -3.86 8.37
N ARG A 271 23.75 -2.78 7.83
CA ARG A 271 25.06 -2.26 8.28
C ARG A 271 25.02 -1.88 9.76
N ARG A 272 23.99 -1.16 10.20
CA ARG A 272 23.81 -0.79 11.61
C ARG A 272 23.71 -2.03 12.50
N LYS A 273 22.88 -3.01 12.13
CA LYS A 273 22.73 -4.28 12.88
C LYS A 273 24.05 -5.05 12.97
N GLU A 274 24.81 -5.13 11.87
CA GLU A 274 26.14 -5.77 11.87
C GLU A 274 27.11 -5.04 12.81
N GLN A 275 27.07 -3.71 12.82
CA GLN A 275 27.93 -2.91 13.68
C GLN A 275 27.55 -3.05 15.16
N ASP A 276 26.27 -3.03 15.49
CA ASP A 276 25.76 -3.28 16.84
C ASP A 276 26.17 -4.68 17.32
N ALA A 277 26.05 -5.70 16.46
CA ALA A 277 26.46 -7.06 16.76
C ALA A 277 27.98 -7.18 16.98
N ARG A 278 28.80 -6.49 16.18
CA ARG A 278 30.26 -6.43 16.37
C ARG A 278 30.63 -5.77 17.70
N THR A 279 29.96 -4.66 18.03
CA THR A 279 30.18 -3.93 19.28
C THR A 279 29.79 -4.77 20.49
N ALA A 280 28.63 -5.44 20.42
CA ALA A 280 28.17 -6.34 21.47
C ALA A 280 29.14 -7.50 21.69
N LYS A 281 29.57 -8.16 20.61
CA LYS A 281 30.55 -9.26 20.67
C LYS A 281 31.90 -8.80 21.21
N PHE A 282 32.38 -7.63 20.80
CA PHE A 282 33.62 -7.07 21.33
C PHE A 282 33.54 -6.82 22.84
N ASN A 283 32.44 -6.21 23.31
CA ASN A 283 32.23 -5.92 24.73
C ASN A 283 32.08 -7.19 25.57
N GLU A 284 31.56 -8.27 25.00
CA GLU A 284 31.50 -9.60 25.61
C GLU A 284 32.90 -10.24 25.71
N ASP A 285 33.68 -10.16 24.62
CA ASP A 285 35.04 -10.72 24.55
C ASP A 285 36.06 -9.91 25.38
N HIS A 286 35.83 -8.60 25.61
CA HIS A 286 36.78 -7.67 26.24
C HIS A 286 36.11 -6.82 27.34
N PRO A 287 35.73 -7.42 28.48
CA PRO A 287 35.05 -6.71 29.55
C PRO A 287 35.91 -5.57 30.12
N GLY A 288 35.40 -4.34 30.06
CA GLY A 288 36.05 -3.13 30.61
C GLY A 288 36.76 -2.25 29.59
N LEU A 289 36.87 -2.67 28.33
CA LEU A 289 37.30 -1.83 27.21
C LEU A 289 36.05 -1.42 26.41
N ASN A 290 35.73 -0.12 26.38
CA ASN A 290 34.69 0.37 25.50
C ASN A 290 35.22 0.39 24.06
N PHE A 291 34.56 -0.32 23.16
CA PHE A 291 34.75 -0.10 21.73
C PHE A 291 34.42 1.38 21.45
N PRO A 292 35.28 2.15 20.76
CA PRO A 292 34.95 3.52 20.43
C PRO A 292 33.68 3.51 19.59
N ALA A 293 32.63 4.16 20.11
CA ALA A 293 31.45 4.45 19.31
C ALA A 293 31.94 5.26 18.10
N SER A 294 31.72 4.75 16.89
CA SER A 294 32.00 5.55 15.70
C SER A 294 31.01 6.70 15.71
N ASP A 295 31.53 7.93 15.76
CA ASP A 295 30.74 9.12 15.51
C ASP A 295 30.20 9.06 14.06
N GLU A 296 28.93 8.71 13.89
CA GLU A 296 28.09 9.07 12.74
C GLU A 296 26.69 9.45 13.21
#